data_AF-A0A962AT88-F1
#
_entry.id   AF-A0A962AT88-F1
#
_cell.length_a   1.000
_cell.length_b   1.000
_cell.length_c   1.000
_cell.angle_alpha   90.00
_cell.angle_beta   90.00
_cell.angle_gamma   90.00
#
_symmetry.space_group_name_H-M   'P 1'
#
loop_
_entity.id
_entity.type
_entity.pdbx_description
1 polymer ?
#
loop_
_entity_poly.entity_id
_entity_poly.type
_entity_poly.pdbx_seq_one_letter_code
_entity_poly.pdbx_strand_id
1 'polypeptide(L)'
;LVGGVLHVVRTGARWDQAFHQHLKRDSKGEALEFDIDPTLIEKFQTEASAALGPHLDRGHAIALVATPEIRPYLRMITERMFPNVPVLSTLELARGVNIKTLGSVS
;
A
#
# COMPACT_ATOMS: atom_id res chain seq x y z
N LEU A 1 4.57 7.17 -16.53
CA LEU A 1 4.95 5.77 -16.86
C LEU A 1 6.22 5.82 -17.69
N VAL A 2 7.34 5.30 -17.19
CA VAL A 2 8.57 5.17 -18.00
C VAL A 2 8.46 3.85 -18.76
N GLY A 3 8.37 3.90 -20.10
CA GLY A 3 8.33 2.70 -20.95
C GLY A 3 7.07 1.84 -20.86
N GLY A 4 5.95 2.36 -20.35
CA GLY A 4 4.66 1.63 -20.31
C GLY A 4 4.55 0.53 -19.25
N VAL A 5 5.56 0.37 -18.39
CA VAL A 5 5.54 -0.59 -17.27
C VAL A 5 5.34 0.15 -15.95
N LEU A 6 4.37 -0.30 -15.16
CA LEU A 6 4.16 0.14 -13.79
C LEU A 6 4.90 -0.80 -12.83
N HIS A 7 5.89 -0.27 -12.14
CA HIS A 7 6.55 -1.01 -11.07
C HIS A 7 5.73 -0.93 -9.79
N VAL A 8 5.50 -2.06 -9.14
CA VAL A 8 4.68 -2.13 -7.94
C VAL A 8 5.36 -2.91 -6.83
N VAL A 9 5.20 -2.43 -5.61
CA VAL A 9 5.38 -3.22 -4.39
C VAL A 9 3.98 -3.51 -3.87
N ARG A 10 3.68 -4.77 -3.53
CA ARG A 10 2.35 -5.16 -3.05
C ARG A 10 2.32 -5.23 -1.53
N THR A 11 1.18 -4.95 -0.92
CA THR A 11 0.95 -5.36 0.45
C THR A 11 0.84 -6.89 0.50
N GLY A 12 1.50 -7.53 1.47
CA GLY A 12 1.42 -8.97 1.66
C GLY A 12 0.15 -9.38 2.41
N ALA A 13 -0.28 -10.63 2.24
CA ALA A 13 -1.52 -11.15 2.80
C ALA A 13 -1.64 -10.97 4.33
N ARG A 14 -0.53 -11.04 5.06
CA ARG A 14 -0.48 -10.79 6.50
C ARG A 14 -0.99 -9.38 6.84
N TRP A 15 -0.55 -8.38 6.09
CA TRP A 15 -0.95 -7.00 6.29
C TRP A 15 -2.35 -6.74 5.80
N ASP A 16 -2.73 -7.30 4.65
CA ASP A 16 -4.11 -7.20 4.17
C ASP A 16 -5.08 -7.71 5.25
N GLN A 17 -4.80 -8.87 5.85
CA GLN A 17 -5.61 -9.42 6.93
C GLN A 17 -5.58 -8.54 8.19
N ALA A 18 -4.39 -8.10 8.63
CA ALA A 18 -4.26 -7.28 9.84
C ALA A 18 -5.04 -5.96 9.69
N PHE A 19 -4.85 -5.23 8.59
CA PHE A 19 -5.58 -4.00 8.33
C PHE A 19 -7.08 -4.22 8.18
N HIS A 20 -7.49 -5.32 7.54
CA HIS A 20 -8.91 -5.65 7.39
C HIS A 20 -9.60 -5.92 8.73
N GLN A 21 -8.92 -6.59 9.67
CA GLN A 21 -9.48 -6.87 11.01
C GLN A 21 -9.70 -5.61 11.85
N HIS A 22 -8.86 -4.58 11.65
CA HIS A 22 -8.93 -3.31 12.37
C HIS A 22 -9.78 -2.25 11.66
N LEU A 23 -10.33 -2.57 10.49
CA LEU A 23 -11.19 -1.69 9.73
C LEU A 23 -12.66 -1.87 10.16
N LYS A 24 -13.16 -1.01 11.05
CA LYS A 24 -14.59 -1.00 11.38
C LYS A 24 -15.36 -0.29 10.25
N ARG A 25 -16.35 -0.99 9.70
CA ARG A 25 -17.32 -0.41 8.76
C ARG A 25 -18.58 0.00 9.49
N ASP A 26 -19.16 1.09 9.05
CA ASP A 26 -20.51 1.49 9.42
C ASP A 26 -21.55 0.58 8.75
N SER A 27 -22.82 0.78 9.12
CA SER A 27 -23.94 0.02 8.57
C SER A 27 -24.20 0.26 7.07
N LYS A 28 -23.50 1.21 6.45
CA LYS A 28 -23.54 1.51 5.00
C LYS A 28 -22.31 0.97 4.26
N GLY A 29 -21.35 0.38 4.97
CA GLY A 29 -20.11 -0.16 4.41
C GLY A 29 -18.97 0.86 4.30
N GLU A 30 -19.20 2.10 4.71
CA GLU A 30 -18.19 3.16 4.81
C GLU A 30 -17.36 2.92 6.07
N ALA A 31 -16.07 3.20 6.02
CA ALA A 31 -15.22 2.89 7.15
C ALA A 31 -15.32 3.99 8.22
N LEU A 32 -15.81 3.59 9.40
CA LEU A 32 -16.25 4.47 10.49
C LEU A 32 -15.09 4.87 11.41
N GLU A 33 -14.19 3.92 11.67
CA GLU A 33 -13.10 4.06 12.64
C GLU A 33 -11.97 3.08 12.26
N PHE A 34 -10.73 3.57 12.23
CA PHE A 34 -9.55 2.75 11.99
C PHE A 34 -8.73 2.72 13.27
N ASP A 35 -9.12 1.79 14.14
CA ASP A 35 -8.55 1.58 15.46
C ASP A 35 -7.47 0.49 15.36
N ILE A 36 -6.27 0.92 14.98
CA ILE A 36 -5.10 0.07 14.83
C ILE A 36 -4.09 0.40 15.93
N ASP A 37 -3.48 -0.65 16.49
CA ASP A 37 -2.42 -0.50 17.48
C ASP A 37 -1.22 0.26 16.86
N PRO A 38 -0.70 1.33 17.51
CA PRO A 38 0.47 2.07 17.03
C PRO A 38 1.68 1.17 16.73
N THR A 39 1.90 0.11 17.49
CA THR A 39 2.99 -0.84 17.28
C THR A 39 2.86 -1.59 15.95
N LEU A 40 1.62 -1.86 15.53
CA LEU A 40 1.31 -2.50 14.26
C LEU A 40 1.57 -1.55 13.09
N ILE A 41 1.28 -0.25 13.26
CA ILE A 41 1.68 0.79 12.30
C ILE A 41 3.20 0.83 12.18
N GLU A 42 3.93 0.99 13.28
CA GLU A 42 5.40 1.11 13.26
C GLU A 42 6.06 -0.09 12.58
N LYS A 43 5.55 -1.30 12.84
CA LYS A 43 6.01 -2.52 12.18
C LYS A 43 5.77 -2.48 10.68
N PHE A 44 4.57 -2.07 10.24
CA PHE A 44 4.28 -1.90 8.82
C PHE A 44 5.21 -0.87 8.17
N GLN A 45 5.41 0.26 8.83
CA GLN A 45 6.26 1.34 8.34
C GLN A 45 7.72 0.89 8.16
N THR A 46 8.23 0.09 9.10
CA THR A 46 9.58 -0.48 9.04
C THR A 46 9.72 -1.39 7.81
N GLU A 47 8.77 -2.30 7.62
CA GLU A 47 8.81 -3.24 6.49
C GLU A 47 8.57 -2.55 5.15
N ALA A 48 7.68 -1.55 5.12
CA ALA A 48 7.46 -0.74 3.93
C ALA A 48 8.72 0.04 3.53
N SER A 49 9.47 0.56 4.51
CA SER A 49 10.76 1.22 4.27
C SER A 49 11.79 0.28 3.66
N ALA A 50 11.89 -0.95 4.18
CA ALA A 50 12.77 -1.97 3.64
C ALA A 50 12.40 -2.38 2.20
N ALA A 51 11.09 -2.46 1.91
CA ALA A 51 10.60 -2.87 0.59
C ALA A 51 10.64 -1.76 -0.46
N LEU A 52 10.37 -0.50 -0.08
CA LEU A 52 10.29 0.63 -1.01
C LEU A 52 11.63 1.35 -1.16
N GLY A 53 12.38 1.53 -0.07
CA GLY A 53 13.60 2.33 -0.02
C GLY A 53 14.62 2.01 -1.12
N PRO A 54 15.05 0.74 -1.29
CA PRO A 54 16.02 0.37 -2.32
C PRO A 54 15.60 0.70 -3.76
N HIS A 55 14.30 0.80 -4.02
CA HIS A 55 13.78 1.18 -5.34
C HIS A 55 13.71 2.70 -5.50
N LEU A 56 13.33 3.42 -4.44
CA LEU A 56 13.31 4.88 -4.42
C LEU A 56 14.72 5.45 -4.57
N ASP A 57 15.71 4.87 -3.88
CA ASP A 57 17.12 5.29 -3.95
C ASP A 57 17.70 5.15 -5.36
N ARG A 58 17.18 4.20 -6.15
CA ARG A 58 17.55 4.01 -7.57
C ARG A 58 16.77 4.90 -8.53
N GLY A 59 15.91 5.79 -8.02
CA GLY A 59 15.06 6.67 -8.81
C GLY A 59 13.94 5.95 -9.55
N HIS A 60 13.56 4.72 -9.15
CA HIS A 60 12.45 4.02 -9.79
C HIS A 60 11.12 4.68 -9.40
N ALA A 61 10.30 5.00 -10.39
CA ALA A 61 8.89 5.30 -10.17
C ALA A 61 8.16 4.00 -9.82
N ILE A 62 7.69 3.90 -8.57
CA ILE A 62 6.99 2.73 -8.02
C ILE A 62 5.66 3.14 -7.38
N ALA A 63 4.71 2.21 -7.32
CA ALA A 63 3.48 2.36 -6.55
C ALA A 63 3.38 1.26 -5.47
N LEU A 64 2.82 1.61 -4.32
CA LEU A 64 2.36 0.62 -3.35
C LEU A 64 0.95 0.17 -3.75
N VAL A 65 0.74 -1.14 -3.88
CA VAL A 65 -0.56 -1.70 -4.27
C VAL A 65 -1.20 -2.45 -3.11
N ALA A 66 -2.44 -2.10 -2.82
CA ALA A 66 -3.23 -2.62 -1.71
C ALA A 66 -4.61 -3.12 -2.16
N THR A 67 -5.36 -3.76 -1.27
CA THR A 67 -6.78 -4.01 -1.54
C THR A 67 -7.59 -2.70 -1.49
N PRO A 68 -8.72 -2.62 -2.22
CA PRO A 68 -9.54 -1.41 -2.26
C PRO A 68 -9.96 -0.88 -0.89
N GLU A 69 -10.24 -1.80 0.03
CA GLU A 69 -10.76 -1.52 1.37
C GLU A 69 -9.73 -0.80 2.24
N ILE A 70 -8.46 -1.21 2.16
CA ILE A 70 -7.39 -0.70 3.03
C ILE A 70 -6.60 0.43 2.37
N ARG A 71 -6.73 0.63 1.05
CA ARG A 71 -6.00 1.65 0.27
C ARG A 71 -6.00 3.05 0.90
N PRO A 72 -7.15 3.66 1.28
CA PRO A 72 -7.14 5.00 1.86
C PRO A 72 -6.36 5.07 3.19
N TYR A 73 -6.41 4.00 3.99
CA TYR A 73 -5.68 3.90 5.26
C TYR A 73 -4.18 3.77 5.05
N LEU A 74 -3.78 2.92 4.11
CA LEU A 74 -2.37 2.79 3.76
C LEU A 74 -1.81 4.09 3.18
N ARG A 75 -2.60 4.84 2.41
CA ARG A 75 -2.20 6.20 1.99
C ARG A 75 -1.95 7.08 3.21
N MET A 76 -2.90 7.17 4.13
CA MET A 76 -2.76 7.98 5.35
C MET A 76 -1.51 7.62 6.18
N ILE A 77 -1.24 6.33 6.36
CA ILE A 77 -0.08 5.83 7.14
C ILE A 77 1.26 6.13 6.44
N THR A 78 1.31 6.01 5.12
CA THR A 78 2.57 6.07 4.35
C THR A 78 2.88 7.45 3.80
N GLU A 79 1.90 8.36 3.70
CA GLU A 79 2.03 9.66 3.04
C GLU A 79 3.14 10.54 3.64
N ARG A 80 3.35 10.48 4.96
CA ARG A 80 4.41 11.26 5.62
C ARG A 80 5.82 10.74 5.29
N MET A 81 5.99 9.43 5.14
CA MET A 81 7.30 8.79 4.91
C MET A 81 7.64 8.71 3.42
N PHE A 82 6.63 8.42 2.59
CA PHE A 82 6.75 8.20 1.16
C PHE A 82 5.78 9.10 0.39
N PRO A 83 5.89 10.43 0.50
CA PRO A 83 4.92 11.36 -0.10
C PRO A 83 4.80 11.18 -1.62
N ASN A 84 5.90 10.78 -2.26
CA ASN A 84 6.01 10.56 -3.70
C ASN A 84 5.62 9.15 -4.16
N VAL A 85 5.29 8.23 -3.24
CA VAL A 85 4.83 6.88 -3.58
C VAL A 85 3.30 6.87 -3.61
N PRO A 86 2.66 6.75 -4.78
CA PRO A 86 1.21 6.58 -4.84
C PRO A 86 0.82 5.23 -4.24
N VAL A 87 -0.32 5.23 -3.52
CA VAL A 87 -0.97 4.02 -3.05
C VAL A 87 -2.18 3.73 -3.93
N LEU A 88 -2.11 2.64 -4.68
CA LEU A 88 -3.13 2.21 -5.62
C LEU A 88 -3.86 0.97 -5.07
N SER A 89 -5.15 0.88 -5.33
CA SER A 89 -5.90 -0.36 -5.17
C SER A 89 -5.68 -1.28 -6.36
N THR A 90 -5.89 -2.57 -6.15
CA THR A 90 -5.96 -3.55 -7.23
C THR A 90 -7.05 -3.23 -8.27
N LEU A 91 -8.11 -2.51 -7.91
CA LEU A 91 -9.18 -2.09 -8.82
C LEU A 91 -8.81 -0.88 -9.71
N GLU A 92 -7.87 -0.04 -9.28
CA GLU A 92 -7.40 1.12 -10.04
C GLU A 92 -6.41 0.73 -11.16
N LEU A 93 -5.90 -0.51 -11.14
CA LEU A 93 -4.99 -1.03 -12.14
C LEU A 93 -5.75 -1.39 -13.42
N ALA A 94 -5.67 -0.51 -14.43
CA ALA A 94 -6.35 -0.70 -15.70
C ALA A 94 -5.91 -1.99 -16.42
N ARG A 95 -6.87 -2.64 -17.09
CA ARG A 95 -6.60 -3.79 -17.98
C ARG A 95 -5.65 -3.35 -19.09
N GLY A 96 -4.54 -4.07 -19.27
CA GLY A 96 -3.53 -3.79 -20.29
C GLY A 96 -2.33 -2.96 -19.81
N VAL A 97 -2.26 -2.57 -18.54
CA VAL A 97 -1.03 -2.02 -17.95
C VAL A 97 -0.05 -3.16 -17.71
N ASN A 98 1.17 -3.03 -18.23
CA ASN A 98 2.25 -3.97 -17.90
C ASN A 98 2.70 -3.72 -16.46
N ILE A 99 2.42 -4.66 -15.58
CA ILE A 99 2.80 -4.55 -14.16
C ILE A 99 4.03 -5.40 -13.92
N LYS A 100 5.06 -4.79 -13.33
CA LYS A 100 6.23 -5.51 -12.81
C LYS A 100 6.23 -5.42 -11.30
N THR A 101 5.98 -6.55 -10.64
CA THR A 101 6.09 -6.62 -9.19
C THR A 101 7.56 -6.67 -8.79
N LEU A 102 7.96 -5.75 -7.93
CA LEU A 102 9.32 -5.66 -7.40
C LEU A 102 9.48 -6.36 -6.04
N GLY A 103 8.37 -6.53 -5.32
CA GLY A 103 8.36 -7.23 -4.04
C GLY A 103 7.02 -7.07 -3.32
N SER A 104 7.04 -7.39 -2.03
CA SER A 104 5.91 -7.18 -1.12
C SER A 104 6.36 -6.70 0.26
N VAL A 105 5.49 -5.98 0.96
CA VAL A 105 5.62 -5.67 2.39
C VAL A 105 5.07 -6.87 3.17
N SER A 106 5.86 -7.48 4.07
CA SER A 106 5.51 -8.74 4.75
C SER A 106 6.23 -8.94 6.06
#